data_AF-A0A6V7KVT4-F1
#
_entry.id   AF-A0A6V7KVT4-F1
#
_cell.length_a   1.000
_cell.length_b   1.000
_cell.length_c   1.000
_cell.angle_alpha   90.00
_cell.angle_beta   90.00
_cell.angle_gamma   90.00
#
_symmetry.space_group_name_H-M   'P 1'
#
loop_
_entity.id
_entity.type
_entity.pdbx_description
1 polymer ?
#
loop_
_entity_poly.entity_id
_entity_poly.type
_entity_poly.pdbx_seq_one_letter_code
_entity_poly.pdbx_strand_id
1 'polypeptide(L)'
;YITTCTQDYDIKWTMPQCVLALRLIGLAWNYADGSKDDKKLSDYQKKVALKKLPNFIECAAYCYFPGSFLIGPQYSITRYLDYVNGKLINK
;
A
#
# COMPACT_ATOMS: atom_id res chain seq x y z
N TYR A 1 8.94 26.65 -17.92
CA TYR A 1 7.72 26.23 -17.20
C TYR A 1 6.55 25.92 -18.16
N ILE A 2 6.78 25.64 -19.45
CA ILE A 2 5.68 25.67 -20.45
C ILE A 2 5.88 24.59 -21.52
N THR A 3 5.90 23.31 -21.17
CA THR A 3 5.85 22.21 -22.18
C THR A 3 5.33 20.88 -21.60
N THR A 4 4.37 20.90 -20.68
CA THR A 4 3.75 19.65 -20.16
C THR A 4 2.26 19.83 -19.92
N CYS A 5 1.60 20.61 -20.77
CA CYS A 5 0.15 20.76 -20.77
C CYS A 5 -0.33 20.52 -22.19
N THR A 6 -0.29 19.27 -22.64
CA THR A 6 -1.17 18.80 -23.72
C THR A 6 -2.60 18.78 -23.19
N GLN A 7 -3.59 19.10 -24.02
CA GLN A 7 -5.02 19.13 -23.65
C GLN A 7 -5.60 17.72 -23.34
N ASP A 8 -4.83 16.67 -23.59
CA ASP A 8 -5.12 15.29 -23.24
C ASP A 8 -4.71 14.96 -21.79
N TYR A 9 -5.31 13.92 -21.20
CA TYR A 9 -5.03 13.46 -19.83
C TYR A 9 -3.53 13.16 -19.67
N ASP A 10 -2.81 14.15 -19.16
CA ASP A 10 -1.35 14.11 -19.08
C ASP A 10 -0.93 13.48 -17.75
N ILE A 11 0.01 12.53 -17.79
CA ILE A 11 0.57 11.90 -16.60
C ILE A 11 1.46 12.94 -15.91
N LYS A 12 0.84 13.76 -15.05
CA LYS A 12 1.54 14.79 -14.29
C LYS A 12 2.25 14.16 -13.09
N TRP A 13 3.30 14.84 -12.61
CA TRP A 13 4.11 14.43 -11.45
C TRP A 13 3.29 14.25 -10.15
N THR A 14 2.06 14.76 -10.11
CA THR A 14 1.11 14.58 -9.00
C THR A 14 0.42 13.22 -9.01
N MET A 15 0.35 12.53 -10.14
CA MET A 15 -0.34 11.24 -10.24
C MET A 15 0.28 10.15 -9.34
N PRO A 16 1.61 9.97 -9.29
CA PRO A 16 2.24 9.06 -8.32
C PRO A 16 2.00 9.47 -6.86
N GLN A 17 1.90 10.77 -6.58
CA GLN A 17 1.60 11.27 -5.22
C GLN A 17 0.17 10.88 -4.79
N CYS A 18 -0.80 10.92 -5.71
CA CYS A 18 -2.15 10.43 -5.44
C CYS A 18 -2.16 8.92 -5.15
N VAL A 19 -1.43 8.12 -5.92
CA VAL A 19 -1.31 6.67 -5.70
C VAL A 19 -0.67 6.37 -4.34
N LEU A 20 0.38 7.13 -3.99
CA LEU A 20 1.03 7.03 -2.68
C LEU A 20 0.07 7.37 -1.54
N ALA A 21 -0.73 8.43 -1.66
CA ALA A 21 -1.73 8.80 -0.67
C ALA A 21 -2.76 7.68 -0.45
N LEU A 22 -3.29 7.09 -1.53
CA LEU A 22 -4.20 5.93 -1.45
C LEU A 22 -3.56 4.74 -0.73
N ARG A 23 -2.27 4.52 -0.95
CA ARG A 23 -1.50 3.44 -0.32
C ARG A 23 -1.31 3.64 1.18
N LEU A 24 -1.05 4.88 1.60
CA LEU A 24 -0.96 5.25 3.01
C LEU A 24 -2.32 5.18 3.71
N ILE A 25 -3.41 5.57 3.04
CA ILE A 25 -4.77 5.40 3.57
C ILE A 25 -5.06 3.92 3.83
N GLY A 26 -4.72 3.04 2.88
CA GLY A 26 -4.86 1.59 3.07
C GLY A 26 -4.05 1.05 4.25
N LEU A 27 -2.82 1.55 4.44
CA LEU A 27 -1.99 1.20 5.61
C LEU A 27 -2.66 1.63 6.93
N ALA A 28 -3.17 2.85 6.99
CA ALA A 28 -3.84 3.37 8.18
C ALA A 28 -5.08 2.53 8.55
N TRP A 29 -5.89 2.14 7.56
CA TRP A 29 -7.04 1.26 7.78
C TRP A 29 -6.64 -0.13 8.24
N ASN A 30 -5.60 -0.73 7.65
CA ASN A 30 -5.09 -2.04 8.08
C ASN A 30 -4.61 -2.00 9.54
N TYR A 31 -3.99 -0.90 9.98
CA TYR A 31 -3.56 -0.72 11.36
C TYR A 31 -4.75 -0.50 12.31
N ALA A 32 -5.73 0.30 11.90
CA ALA A 32 -6.97 0.51 12.66
C ALA A 32 -7.74 -0.81 12.85
N ASP A 33 -7.80 -1.64 11.82
CA ASP A 33 -8.44 -2.96 11.87
C ASP A 33 -7.65 -3.95 12.75
N GLY A 34 -6.33 -3.81 12.86
CA GLY A 34 -5.50 -4.61 13.78
C GLY A 34 -5.78 -4.39 15.26
N SER A 35 -6.42 -3.27 15.62
CA SER A 35 -6.81 -2.94 17.01
C SER A 35 -8.21 -3.43 17.39
N LYS A 36 -9.00 -3.92 16.41
CA LYS A 36 -10.37 -4.39 16.64
C LYS A 36 -10.39 -5.89 16.98
N ASP A 37 -11.43 -6.34 17.67
CA ASP A 37 -11.64 -7.77 17.97
C ASP A 37 -11.93 -8.56 16.69
N ASP A 38 -11.24 -9.69 16.50
CA ASP A 38 -11.35 -10.58 15.33
C ASP A 38 -12.81 -10.97 15.03
N LYS A 39 -13.69 -11.02 16.05
CA LYS A 39 -15.14 -11.31 15.87
C LYS A 39 -15.89 -10.25 15.06
N LYS A 40 -15.39 -9.01 15.01
CA LYS A 40 -16.02 -7.89 14.30
C LYS A 40 -15.45 -7.69 12.90
N LEU A 41 -14.36 -8.38 12.55
CA LEU A 41 -13.72 -8.26 11.24
C LEU A 41 -14.28 -9.28 10.24
N SER A 42 -14.42 -8.86 8.98
CA SER A 42 -14.61 -9.76 7.86
C SER A 42 -13.40 -10.69 7.69
N ASP A 43 -13.60 -11.87 7.09
CA ASP A 43 -12.52 -12.83 6.84
C ASP A 43 -11.40 -12.26 5.95
N TYR A 44 -11.73 -11.31 5.07
CA TYR A 44 -10.71 -10.58 4.33
C TYR A 44 -9.93 -9.64 5.24
N GLN A 45 -10.63 -8.85 6.07
CA GLN A 45 -10.00 -7.90 6.99
C GLN A 45 -9.07 -8.61 7.97
N LYS A 46 -9.46 -9.77 8.50
CA LYS A 46 -8.59 -10.58 9.38
C LYS A 46 -7.24 -10.94 8.74
N LYS A 47 -7.22 -11.20 7.43
CA LYS A 47 -6.00 -11.55 6.69
C LYS A 47 -5.08 -10.35 6.48
N VAL A 48 -5.65 -9.16 6.31
CA VAL A 48 -4.89 -7.94 6.00
C VAL A 48 -4.62 -7.06 7.23
N ALA A 49 -5.32 -7.30 8.34
CA ALA A 49 -5.22 -6.56 9.59
C ALA A 49 -3.78 -6.59 10.13
N LEU A 50 -3.31 -5.41 10.51
CA LEU A 50 -1.93 -5.18 10.90
C LEU A 50 -1.86 -4.98 12.41
N LYS A 51 -1.49 -6.04 13.15
CA LYS A 51 -1.43 -6.03 14.63
C LYS A 51 -0.23 -5.27 15.20
N LYS A 52 0.82 -5.07 14.41
CA LYS A 52 2.05 -4.38 14.81
C LYS A 52 2.40 -3.30 13.80
N LEU A 53 2.84 -2.15 14.30
CA LEU A 53 3.32 -1.09 13.42
C LEU A 53 4.61 -1.53 12.72
N PRO A 54 4.69 -1.46 11.38
CA PRO A 54 5.90 -1.73 10.62
C PRO A 54 6.98 -0.68 10.92
N ASN A 55 8.24 -1.06 10.75
CA ASN A 55 9.36 -0.15 10.91
C ASN A 55 9.34 0.94 9.81
N PHE A 56 9.99 2.07 10.06
CA PHE A 56 10.07 3.18 9.11
C PHE A 56 10.62 2.73 7.74
N ILE A 57 11.64 1.86 7.74
CA ILE A 57 12.23 1.31 6.52
C ILE A 57 11.24 0.41 5.77
N GLU A 58 10.48 -0.42 6.47
CA GLU A 58 9.47 -1.28 5.86
C GLU A 58 8.33 -0.45 5.24
N CYS A 59 7.92 0.62 5.91
CA CYS A 59 6.98 1.60 5.37
C CYS A 59 7.53 2.27 4.11
N ALA A 60 8.78 2.73 4.14
CA ALA A 60 9.41 3.37 2.98
C ALA A 60 9.54 2.39 1.80
N ALA A 61 9.94 1.15 2.07
CA ALA A 61 10.08 0.10 1.06
C ALA A 61 8.72 -0.26 0.43
N TYR A 62 7.66 -0.32 1.24
CA TYR A 62 6.28 -0.48 0.77
C TYR A 62 5.79 0.69 -0.10
N CYS A 63 6.12 1.93 0.31
CA CYS A 63 5.73 3.12 -0.43
C CYS A 63 6.41 3.20 -1.79
N TYR A 64 7.72 2.96 -1.85
CA TYR A 64 8.55 3.14 -3.04
C TYR A 64 8.86 1.82 -3.76
N PHE A 65 8.00 0.82 -3.64
CA PHE A 65 8.18 -0.44 -4.34
C PHE A 65 8.12 -0.23 -5.87
N PRO A 66 9.19 -0.54 -6.63
CA PRO A 66 9.30 -0.18 -8.04
C PRO A 66 8.22 -0.82 -8.92
N GLY A 67 7.71 -1.99 -8.53
CA GLY A 67 6.63 -2.67 -9.25
C GLY A 67 5.26 -1.98 -9.15
N SER A 68 5.09 -0.99 -8.26
CA SER A 68 3.76 -0.40 -8.04
C SER A 68 3.71 1.06 -7.62
N PHE A 69 4.84 1.76 -7.60
CA PHE A 69 4.90 3.14 -7.12
C PHE A 69 4.17 4.14 -8.05
N LEU A 70 4.21 3.93 -9.37
CA LEU A 70 3.69 4.91 -10.34
C LEU A 70 2.21 4.71 -10.71
N ILE A 71 1.80 3.51 -11.09
CA ILE A 71 0.42 3.16 -11.54
C ILE A 71 -0.01 1.78 -10.99
N GLY A 72 0.88 1.05 -10.31
CA GLY A 72 0.64 -0.37 -10.06
C GLY A 72 -0.50 -0.64 -9.08
N PRO A 73 -1.01 -1.88 -9.10
CA PRO A 73 -2.22 -2.28 -8.38
C PRO A 73 -2.09 -2.01 -6.89
N GLN A 74 -3.22 -1.75 -6.24
CA GLN A 74 -3.24 -1.59 -4.79
C GLN A 74 -3.16 -2.96 -4.10
N TYR A 75 -2.30 -3.06 -3.10
CA TYR A 75 -2.17 -4.24 -2.25
C TYR A 75 -2.00 -3.80 -0.79
N SER A 76 -2.26 -4.71 0.14
CA SER A 76 -2.07 -4.44 1.56
C SER A 76 -0.60 -4.52 1.95
N ILE A 77 -0.21 -3.76 2.97
CA ILE A 77 1.14 -3.83 3.55
C ILE A 77 1.47 -5.22 4.10
N THR A 78 0.48 -5.93 4.64
CA THR A 78 0.60 -7.33 5.09
C THR A 78 1.07 -8.24 3.95
N ARG A 79 0.47 -8.11 2.77
CA ARG A 79 0.88 -8.90 1.59
C ARG A 79 2.29 -8.56 1.13
N TYR A 80 2.67 -7.28 1.21
CA TYR A 80 4.03 -6.84 0.90
C TYR A 80 5.05 -7.43 1.88
N LEU A 81 4.77 -7.40 3.18
CA LEU A 81 5.63 -7.99 4.20
C LEU A 81 5.73 -9.51 4.02
N ASP A 82 4.63 -10.20 3.73
CA ASP A 82 4.67 -11.65 3.47
C ASP A 82 5.47 -12.00 2.21
N TYR A 83 5.45 -11.13 1.19
CA TYR A 83 6.31 -11.25 0.00
C TYR A 83 7.78 -11.08 0.36
N VAL A 84 8.14 -10.01 1.07
CA VAL A 84 9.54 -9.72 1.47
C VAL A 84 10.08 -10.80 2.40
N ASN A 85 9.26 -11.34 3.29
CA ASN A 85 9.63 -12.44 4.19
C ASN A 85 9.61 -13.82 3.53
N GLY A 86 9.34 -13.93 2.22
CA GLY A 86 9.37 -15.19 1.47
C GLY A 86 8.25 -16.17 1.82
N LYS A 87 7.24 -15.77 2.60
CA LYS A 87 6.12 -16.66 2.98
C LYS A 87 5.24 -17.04 1.79
N LEU A 88 5.25 -16.23 0.72
CA LEU A 88 4.47 -16.49 -0.49
C LEU A 88 5.15 -17.48 -1.45
N ILE A 89 6.42 -17.84 -1.21
CA ILE A 89 7.22 -18.69 -2.10
C ILE A 89 7.15 -20.16 -1.68
N ASN A 90 7.10 -20.41 -0.37
CA ASN A 90 6.94 -21.77 0.16
C ASN A 90 5.46 -22.13 0.20
N LYS A 91 5.05 -23.00 -0.72
CA LYS A 91 3.74 -23.65 -0.75
C LYS A 91 3.93 -25.16 -0.67
#